data_AF-A0A381W5A6-F1
#
_entry.id   AF-A0A381W5A6-F1
#
_cell.length_a   1.000
_cell.length_b   1.000
_cell.length_c   1.000
_cell.angle_alpha   90.00
_cell.angle_beta   90.00
_cell.angle_gamma   90.00
#
_symmetry.space_group_name_H-M   'P 1'
#
loop_
_entity.id
_entity.type
_entity.pdbx_description
1 polymer ?
#
loop_
_entity_poly.entity_id
_entity_poly.type
_entity_poly.pdbx_seq_one_letter_code
_entity_poly.pdbx_strand_id
1 'polypeptide(L)' 'MAKEKLFDYIILGAGSAGCVLANRLSENPALNVHVL' A
#
# COMPACT_ATOMS: atom_id res chain seq x y z
N MET A 1 -20.30 -11.82 3.08
CA MET A 1 -20.20 -10.38 3.41
C MET A 1 -18.78 -9.95 3.09
N ALA A 2 -18.59 -8.96 2.20
CA ALA A 2 -17.25 -8.45 1.91
C ALA A 2 -16.78 -7.64 3.13
N LYS A 3 -15.60 -7.96 3.65
CA LYS A 3 -15.02 -7.24 4.79
C LYS A 3 -14.29 -6.00 4.25
N GLU A 4 -14.78 -4.82 4.59
CA GLU A 4 -14.09 -3.56 4.27
C GLU A 4 -12.76 -3.54 5.04
N LYS A 5 -11.65 -3.42 4.31
CA LYS A 5 -10.32 -3.19 4.89
C LYS A 5 -9.98 -1.72 4.73
N LEU A 6 -9.64 -1.08 5.85
CA LEU A 6 -9.12 0.27 5.85
C LEU A 6 -7.61 0.21 5.57
N PHE A 7 -7.14 1.07 4.67
CA PHE A 7 -5.73 1.26 4.38
C PHE A 7 -5.42 2.76 4.44
N ASP A 8 -4.24 3.11 4.93
CA ASP A 8 -3.77 4.50 4.95
C ASP A 8 -3.35 4.94 3.54
N TYR A 9 -2.81 4.01 2.76
CA TYR A 9 -2.41 4.22 1.38
C TYR A 9 -2.82 3.05 0.48
N ILE A 10 -3.35 3.37 -0.69
CA ILE A 10 -3.59 2.43 -1.78
C ILE A 10 -2.80 2.89 -3.00
N ILE A 11 -1.87 2.05 -3.45
CA ILE A 11 -1.07 2.27 -4.65
C ILE A 11 -1.70 1.48 -5.78
N LEU A 12 -2.10 2.17 -6.86
CA LEU A 12 -2.64 1.52 -8.05
C LEU A 12 -1.51 1.23 -9.03
N GLY A 13 -1.20 -0.06 -9.23
CA GLY A 13 -0.18 -0.53 -10.15
C GLY A 13 1.17 -0.79 -9.48
N ALA A 14 1.61 -2.05 -9.56
CA ALA A 14 2.92 -2.53 -9.08
C ALA A 14 4.05 -2.36 -10.11
N GLY A 15 4.09 -1.22 -10.80
CA GLY A 15 5.20 -0.86 -11.67
C GLY A 15 6.47 -0.51 -10.87
N SER A 16 7.57 -0.15 -11.54
CA SER A 16 8.83 0.21 -10.87
C SER A 16 8.66 1.31 -9.83
N ALA A 17 7.96 2.39 -10.18
CA ALA A 17 7.66 3.48 -9.25
C ALA A 17 6.73 3.03 -8.11
N GLY A 18 5.72 2.20 -8.42
CA GLY A 18 4.77 1.69 -7.43
C GLY A 18 5.45 0.83 -6.36
N CYS A 19 6.33 -0.09 -6.77
CA CYS A 19 7.10 -0.92 -5.86
C CYS A 19 8.06 -0.11 -4.98
N VAL A 20 8.75 0.89 -5.54
CA VAL A 20 9.65 1.76 -4.76
C VAL A 20 8.87 2.58 -3.74
N LEU A 21 7.72 3.14 -4.13
CA LEU A 21 6.86 3.89 -3.22
C LEU A 21 6.29 2.99 -2.11
N ALA A 22 5.80 1.80 -2.46
CA ALA A 22 5.29 0.84 -1.49
C ALA A 22 6.37 0.44 -0.47
N ASN A 23 7.60 0.19 -0.94
CA ASN A 23 8.72 -0.14 -0.07
C ASN A 23 9.04 0.99 0.91
N ARG A 24 9.11 2.23 0.41
CA ARG A 24 9.37 3.43 1.24
C ARG A 24 8.29 3.63 2.31
N LEU A 25 7.02 3.53 1.94
CA LEU A 25 5.91 3.71 2.89
C LEU A 25 5.87 2.59 3.93
N SER A 26 6.23 1.36 3.53
CA SER A 26 6.23 0.19 4.43
C SER A 26 7.37 0.20 5.45
N GLU A 27 8.37 1.08 5.33
CA GLU A 27 9.40 1.29 6.36
C GLU A 27 8.80 1.85 7.66
N ASN A 28 7.64 2.51 7.59
CA ASN A 28 6.88 2.93 8.75
C ASN A 28 5.85 1.84 9.13
N PRO A 29 6.05 1.08 10.21
CA PRO A 29 5.14 0.01 10.62
C PRO A 29 3.77 0.50 11.09
N ALA A 30 3.60 1.81 11.32
CA ALA A 30 2.30 2.39 11.65
C ALA A 30 1.37 2.56 10.43
N LEU A 31 1.90 2.46 9.20
CA LEU A 31 1.13 2.65 7.97
C LEU A 31 0.67 1.31 7.39
N ASN A 32 -0.62 1.22 7.04
CA ASN A 32 -1.19 0.10 6.30
C ASN A 32 -1.23 0.44 4.81
N VAL A 33 -0.34 -0.18 4.05
CA VAL A 33 -0.20 0.07 2.61
C VAL A 33 -0.74 -1.13 1.81
N HIS A 34 -1.55 -0.85 0.80
CA HIS A 34 -2.04 -1.86 -0.15
C HIS A 34 -1.62 -1.51 -1.57
N VAL A 35 -1.22 -2.52 -2.35
CA VAL A 35 -0.91 -2.37 -3.77
C VAL A 35 -1.95 -3.17 -4.55
N LEU A 36 -2.64 -2.49 -5.47
CA LEU A 36 -3.63 -3.06 -6.40
C LEU A 36 -3.01 -3.32 -7.77
#